data_AF-A0A383F6U7-F1
#
_entry.id   AF-A0A383F6U7-F1
#
_cell.length_a   1.000
_cell.length_b   1.000
_cell.length_c   1.000
_cell.angle_alpha   90.00
_cell.angle_beta   90.00
_cell.angle_gamma   90.00
#
_symmetry.space_group_name_H-M   'P 1'
#
loop_
_entity.id
_entity.type
_entity.pdbx_description
1 polymer ?
#
loop_
_entity_poly.entity_id
_entity_poly.type
_entity_poly.pdbx_seq_one_letter_code
_entity_poly.pdbx_strand_id
1 'polypeptide(L)'
;MLGSALGVAAVTLNHHDDADAWANAAMILINWVLFSEPAVGFDGINLVDNDGGFAEGPDYTKYTWNTLVPFIMSMKNFNGDWTETYETNIYPGNEYGSANNLALQSPYYDPRYTMIYDFLSTIVMPGGRMPGIEDASLSVYIPEIGILGSAYSWGISNPDTAYSDERFLNEKLGALRPDFIATGNAPGHVDVVMSSPGMVVKHDAGSAVIRTPNADGSAAMYMHL
;
A
#
# COMPACT_ATOMS: atom_id res chain seq x y z
N MET A 1 -6.59 5.02 -1.14
CA MET A 1 -5.77 6.24 -0.99
C MET A 1 -6.12 7.06 0.24
N LEU A 2 -7.29 7.71 0.31
CA LEU A 2 -7.63 8.56 1.48
C LEU A 2 -7.62 7.75 2.79
N GLY A 3 -8.31 6.60 2.81
CA GLY A 3 -8.30 5.71 3.97
C GLY A 3 -6.90 5.19 4.33
N SER A 4 -6.11 4.75 3.33
CA SER A 4 -4.75 4.24 3.58
C SER A 4 -3.79 5.29 4.11
N ALA A 5 -3.78 6.50 3.54
CA ALA A 5 -2.94 7.59 4.03
C ALA A 5 -3.31 7.99 5.47
N LEU A 6 -4.61 8.05 5.77
CA LEU A 6 -5.10 8.34 7.11
C LEU A 6 -4.71 7.24 8.11
N GLY A 7 -4.77 5.98 7.68
CA GLY A 7 -4.35 4.84 8.49
C GLY A 7 -2.84 4.82 8.78
N VAL A 8 -2.00 5.11 7.77
CA VAL A 8 -0.55 5.29 7.98
C VAL A 8 -0.28 6.42 8.95
N ALA A 9 -0.96 7.57 8.80
CA ALA A 9 -0.82 8.70 9.72
C ALA A 9 -1.22 8.32 11.15
N ALA A 10 -2.31 7.56 11.34
CA ALA A 10 -2.75 7.09 12.65
C ALA A 10 -1.71 6.19 13.32
N VAL A 11 -1.10 5.26 12.57
CA VAL A 11 -0.06 4.36 13.10
C VAL A 11 1.22 5.15 13.43
N THR A 12 1.66 6.04 12.53
CA THR A 12 2.90 6.81 12.72
C THR A 12 2.77 7.87 13.82
N LEU A 13 1.62 8.53 13.94
CA LEU A 13 1.32 9.59 14.91
C LEU A 13 0.41 9.09 16.03
N ASN A 14 0.57 7.84 16.45
CA ASN A 14 -0.28 7.18 17.45
C ASN A 14 -0.33 7.85 18.84
N HIS A 15 0.51 8.85 19.09
CA HIS A 15 0.53 9.65 20.31
C HIS A 15 -0.38 10.90 20.23
N HIS A 16 -0.91 11.20 19.05
CA HIS A 16 -1.81 12.33 18.81
C HIS A 16 -3.22 11.99 19.29
N ASP A 17 -3.92 12.96 19.88
CA ASP A 17 -5.25 12.75 20.47
C ASP A 17 -6.30 12.26 19.43
N ASP A 18 -6.12 12.60 18.15
CA ASP A 18 -7.00 12.20 17.06
C ASP A 18 -6.61 10.88 16.36
N ALA A 19 -5.51 10.22 16.77
CA ALA A 19 -5.00 9.03 16.07
C ALA A 19 -6.03 7.90 16.00
N ASP A 20 -6.78 7.67 17.08
CA ASP A 20 -7.84 6.67 17.13
C ASP A 20 -8.97 6.98 16.13
N ALA A 21 -9.35 8.25 16.01
CA ALA A 21 -10.38 8.68 15.05
C ALA A 21 -9.92 8.49 13.60
N TRP A 22 -8.63 8.74 13.32
CA TRP A 22 -8.03 8.52 12.01
C TRP A 22 -7.95 7.03 11.65
N ALA A 23 -7.49 6.17 12.57
CA ALA A 23 -7.46 4.72 12.38
C ALA A 23 -8.86 4.17 12.12
N ASN A 24 -9.85 4.65 12.88
CA ASN A 24 -11.23 4.26 12.72
C ASN A 24 -11.80 4.65 11.35
N ALA A 25 -11.62 5.90 10.93
CA ALA A 25 -12.04 6.36 9.61
C ALA A 25 -11.32 5.59 8.48
N ALA A 26 -10.03 5.30 8.63
CA ALA A 26 -9.25 4.54 7.67
C ALA A 26 -9.85 3.14 7.44
N MET A 27 -10.07 2.39 8.51
CA MET A 27 -10.59 1.02 8.44
C MET A 27 -12.00 0.96 7.86
N ILE A 28 -12.88 1.88 8.24
CA ILE A 28 -14.24 1.96 7.71
C ILE A 28 -14.23 2.28 6.22
N LEU A 29 -13.49 3.31 5.80
CA LEU A 29 -13.44 3.72 4.38
C LEU A 29 -12.87 2.63 3.49
N ILE A 30 -11.79 1.96 3.92
CA ILE A 30 -11.18 0.88 3.14
C ILE A 30 -12.12 -0.31 3.06
N ASN A 31 -12.68 -0.75 4.19
CA ASN A 31 -13.63 -1.88 4.18
C ASN A 31 -14.84 -1.58 3.29
N TRP A 32 -15.33 -0.35 3.33
CA TRP A 32 -16.48 0.06 2.53
C TRP A 32 -16.18 0.03 1.03
N VAL A 33 -15.05 0.61 0.61
CA VAL A 33 -14.67 0.63 -0.83
C VAL A 33 -14.31 -0.76 -1.35
N LEU A 34 -13.69 -1.62 -0.54
CA LEU A 34 -13.23 -2.91 -1.01
C LEU A 34 -14.26 -4.04 -0.90
N PHE A 35 -15.16 -4.01 0.08
CA PHE A 35 -15.94 -5.20 0.45
C PHE A 35 -17.42 -4.94 0.75
N SER A 36 -17.98 -3.77 0.43
CA SER A 36 -19.38 -3.50 0.73
C SER A 36 -20.33 -4.39 -0.05
N GLU A 37 -21.39 -4.84 0.63
CA GLU A 37 -22.40 -5.67 -0.02
C GLU A 37 -23.09 -4.94 -1.19
N PRO A 38 -23.19 -5.59 -2.37
CA PRO A 38 -23.87 -5.04 -3.54
C PRO A 38 -25.40 -4.91 -3.39
N ALA A 39 -25.98 -5.31 -2.25
CA ALA A 39 -27.44 -5.30 -2.05
C ALA A 39 -28.05 -3.92 -1.85
N VAL A 40 -27.25 -2.88 -1.54
CA VAL A 40 -27.75 -1.51 -1.28
C VAL A 40 -26.88 -0.43 -1.94
N GLY A 41 -25.78 -0.81 -2.58
CA GLY A 41 -24.92 0.10 -3.32
C GLY A 41 -25.36 0.24 -4.77
N PHE A 42 -25.29 1.45 -5.30
CA PHE A 42 -25.20 1.63 -6.74
C PHE A 42 -24.12 0.70 -7.30
N ASP A 43 -24.41 0.07 -8.44
CA ASP A 43 -23.42 -0.61 -9.27
C ASP A 43 -22.18 0.30 -9.39
N GLY A 44 -21.03 -0.12 -8.85
CA GLY A 44 -19.78 0.68 -8.88
C GLY A 44 -19.13 1.11 -7.56
N ILE A 45 -19.46 0.54 -6.39
CA ILE A 45 -18.70 0.83 -5.14
C ILE A 45 -17.91 -0.37 -4.59
N ASN A 46 -18.34 -1.61 -4.84
CA ASN A 46 -17.57 -2.77 -4.39
C ASN A 46 -16.47 -3.10 -5.40
N LEU A 47 -15.22 -2.77 -5.06
CA LEU A 47 -14.09 -3.00 -5.95
C LEU A 47 -13.64 -4.46 -6.01
N VAL A 48 -14.02 -5.30 -5.03
CA VAL A 48 -13.58 -6.70 -4.95
C VAL A 48 -14.79 -7.63 -5.01
N ASP A 49 -14.78 -8.54 -5.98
CA ASP A 49 -15.79 -9.59 -6.08
C ASP A 49 -15.56 -10.75 -5.09
N ASN A 50 -16.45 -11.73 -5.11
CA ASN A 50 -16.39 -12.89 -4.20
C ASN A 50 -15.19 -13.82 -4.44
N ASP A 51 -14.52 -13.72 -5.58
CA ASP A 51 -13.35 -14.51 -5.95
C ASP A 51 -12.04 -13.68 -5.85
N GLY A 52 -12.10 -12.46 -5.29
CA GLY A 52 -10.96 -11.56 -5.15
C GLY A 52 -10.64 -10.73 -6.39
N GLY A 53 -11.48 -10.83 -7.44
CA GLY A 53 -11.36 -10.06 -8.67
C GLY A 53 -11.51 -8.56 -8.41
N PHE A 54 -10.62 -7.76 -9.01
CA PHE A 54 -10.63 -6.30 -8.85
C PHE A 54 -11.34 -5.64 -10.03
N ALA A 55 -12.49 -4.99 -9.78
CA ALA A 55 -13.44 -4.55 -10.81
C ALA A 55 -12.86 -3.54 -11.80
N GLU A 56 -11.97 -2.64 -11.35
CA GLU A 56 -11.43 -1.54 -12.16
C GLU A 56 -10.22 -1.96 -13.03
N GLY A 57 -9.84 -3.24 -12.97
CA GLY A 57 -8.70 -3.77 -13.73
C GLY A 57 -7.32 -3.33 -13.20
N PRO A 58 -6.23 -3.81 -13.85
CA PRO A 58 -4.91 -3.83 -13.20
C PRO A 58 -4.22 -2.50 -12.95
N ASP A 59 -4.47 -1.45 -13.75
CA ASP A 59 -3.85 -0.14 -13.50
C ASP A 59 -4.41 0.50 -12.22
N TYR A 60 -5.73 0.44 -12.04
CA TYR A 60 -6.37 0.90 -10.81
C TYR A 60 -6.05 -0.01 -9.62
N THR A 61 -5.87 -1.32 -9.84
CA THR A 61 -5.29 -2.20 -8.80
C THR A 61 -3.91 -1.73 -8.39
N LYS A 62 -2.98 -1.52 -9.34
CA LYS A 62 -1.62 -1.03 -9.04
C LYS A 62 -1.66 0.25 -8.22
N TYR A 63 -2.48 1.20 -8.66
CA TYR A 63 -2.65 2.48 -7.98
C TYR A 63 -3.18 2.33 -6.55
N THR A 64 -4.15 1.43 -6.36
CA THR A 64 -4.76 1.15 -5.05
C THR A 64 -3.75 0.50 -4.10
N TRP A 65 -3.01 -0.50 -4.56
CA TRP A 65 -2.03 -1.24 -3.75
C TRP A 65 -0.79 -0.43 -3.41
N ASN A 66 -0.38 0.51 -4.27
CA ASN A 66 0.68 1.46 -3.92
C ASN A 66 0.41 2.16 -2.58
N THR A 67 -0.84 2.47 -2.26
CA THR A 67 -1.16 3.12 -0.98
C THR A 67 -1.60 2.14 0.11
N LEU A 68 -2.23 1.01 -0.26
CA LEU A 68 -2.70 0.03 0.73
C LEU A 68 -1.55 -0.78 1.33
N VAL A 69 -0.56 -1.22 0.55
CA VAL A 69 0.50 -2.10 1.05
C VAL A 69 1.25 -1.48 2.24
N PRO A 70 1.67 -0.20 2.21
CA PRO A 70 2.26 0.44 3.38
C PRO A 70 1.34 0.40 4.59
N PHE A 71 0.05 0.75 4.45
CA PHE A 71 -0.92 0.71 5.54
C PHE A 71 -1.10 -0.70 6.14
N ILE A 72 -1.26 -1.70 5.29
CA ILE A 72 -1.44 -3.10 5.70
C ILE A 72 -0.23 -3.58 6.52
N MET A 73 0.98 -3.29 6.05
CA MET A 73 2.21 -3.63 6.75
C MET A 73 2.39 -2.80 8.03
N SER A 74 1.90 -1.57 8.07
CA SER A 74 1.89 -0.73 9.28
C SER A 74 1.05 -1.37 10.37
N MET A 75 -0.18 -1.74 10.04
CA MET A 75 -1.12 -2.38 10.97
C MET A 75 -0.55 -3.70 11.47
N LYS A 76 -0.04 -4.55 10.58
CA LYS A 76 0.64 -5.81 10.95
C LYS A 76 1.69 -5.60 12.05
N ASN A 77 2.56 -4.60 11.91
CA ASN A 77 3.61 -4.36 12.89
C ASN A 77 3.11 -3.66 14.15
N PHE A 78 2.08 -2.82 14.02
CA PHE A 78 1.56 -2.02 15.11
C PHE A 78 0.72 -2.84 16.08
N ASN A 79 -0.29 -3.56 15.57
CA ASN A 79 -1.25 -4.29 16.39
C ASN A 79 -1.26 -5.81 16.16
N GLY A 80 -0.56 -6.32 15.14
CA GLY A 80 -0.52 -7.75 14.85
C GLY A 80 -1.89 -8.29 14.43
N ASP A 81 -2.17 -9.54 14.81
CA ASP A 81 -3.47 -10.18 14.58
C ASP A 81 -4.49 -9.67 15.61
N TRP A 82 -5.03 -8.49 15.34
CA TRP A 82 -5.99 -7.80 16.19
C TRP A 82 -7.32 -7.58 15.45
N THR A 83 -8.42 -7.71 16.19
CA THR A 83 -9.76 -7.38 15.70
C THR A 83 -10.37 -6.31 16.60
N GLU A 84 -10.84 -5.23 16.00
CA GLU A 84 -11.44 -4.09 16.70
C GLU A 84 -12.83 -3.80 16.13
N THR A 85 -13.70 -3.21 16.96
CA THR A 85 -14.98 -2.69 16.48
C THR A 85 -14.81 -1.25 16.05
N TYR A 86 -15.03 -0.99 14.76
CA TYR A 86 -14.95 0.34 14.18
C TYR A 86 -16.35 0.92 13.99
N GLU A 87 -16.51 2.19 14.38
CA GLU A 87 -17.80 2.86 14.45
C GLU A 87 -17.76 4.22 13.75
N THR A 88 -18.81 4.56 13.01
CA THR A 88 -18.94 5.87 12.39
C THR A 88 -19.98 6.72 13.09
N ASN A 89 -19.58 7.92 13.51
CA ASN A 89 -20.48 8.98 13.97
C ASN A 89 -20.96 9.87 12.81
N ILE A 90 -20.60 9.55 11.56
CA ILE A 90 -21.09 10.24 10.37
C ILE A 90 -22.57 9.84 10.19
N TYR A 91 -23.46 10.68 10.72
CA TYR A 91 -24.91 10.51 10.82
C TYR A 91 -25.64 10.68 9.45
N PRO A 92 -26.97 10.43 9.39
CA PRO A 92 -27.64 9.46 8.53
C PRO A 92 -28.05 10.04 7.16
N GLY A 93 -27.24 9.83 6.14
CA GLY A 93 -27.77 9.58 4.80
C GLY A 93 -27.93 8.06 4.68
N ASN A 94 -29.05 7.56 4.15
CA ASN A 94 -29.33 6.11 3.98
C ASN A 94 -28.28 5.33 3.15
N GLU A 95 -27.14 5.92 2.83
CA GLU A 95 -26.08 5.39 1.97
C GLU A 95 -24.98 4.65 2.77
N TYR A 96 -24.91 4.84 4.10
CA TYR A 96 -23.80 4.35 4.95
C TYR A 96 -24.23 3.50 6.16
N GLY A 97 -25.51 3.12 6.26
CA GLY A 97 -26.07 2.46 7.46
C GLY A 97 -25.44 1.10 7.81
N SER A 98 -24.79 0.43 6.85
CA SER A 98 -24.04 -0.81 7.04
C SER A 98 -22.59 -0.62 7.48
N ALA A 99 -22.08 0.62 7.49
CA ALA A 99 -20.69 0.94 7.81
C ALA A 99 -20.48 1.35 9.28
N ASN A 100 -21.23 0.75 10.20
CA ASN A 100 -21.15 1.04 11.63
C ASN A 100 -21.09 -0.25 12.45
N ASN A 101 -20.42 -0.21 13.61
CA ASN A 101 -20.18 -1.35 14.49
C ASN A 101 -19.56 -2.55 13.75
N LEU A 102 -18.60 -2.28 12.87
CA LEU A 102 -17.93 -3.30 12.08
C LEU A 102 -16.78 -3.91 12.87
N ALA A 103 -16.89 -5.19 13.20
CA ALA A 103 -15.77 -5.96 13.74
C ALA A 103 -14.80 -6.32 12.60
N LEU A 104 -13.70 -5.58 12.50
CA LEU A 104 -12.72 -5.76 11.41
C LEU A 104 -11.39 -6.22 11.98
N GLN A 105 -10.85 -7.28 11.38
CA GLN A 105 -9.50 -7.78 11.66
C GLN A 105 -8.46 -6.89 10.98
N SER A 106 -7.25 -6.86 11.53
CA SER A 106 -6.10 -6.20 10.94
C SER A 106 -5.89 -6.69 9.49
N PRO A 107 -5.78 -5.79 8.49
CA PRO A 107 -5.85 -6.15 7.06
C PRO A 107 -4.86 -7.22 6.59
N TYR A 108 -3.71 -7.36 7.26
CA TYR A 108 -2.71 -8.37 6.92
C TYR A 108 -3.19 -9.80 7.24
N TYR A 109 -4.07 -9.95 8.24
CA TYR A 109 -4.56 -11.24 8.73
C TYR A 109 -5.97 -11.56 8.22
N ASP A 110 -6.67 -10.57 7.65
CA ASP A 110 -8.01 -10.74 7.12
C ASP A 110 -8.00 -11.55 5.80
N PRO A 111 -8.69 -12.71 5.74
CA PRO A 111 -8.68 -13.58 4.57
C PRO A 111 -9.25 -12.94 3.30
N ARG A 112 -10.10 -11.90 3.42
CA ARG A 112 -10.65 -11.19 2.26
C ARG A 112 -9.57 -10.46 1.47
N TYR A 113 -8.54 -9.96 2.14
CA TYR A 113 -7.38 -9.35 1.48
C TYR A 113 -6.52 -10.40 0.80
N THR A 114 -6.31 -11.55 1.47
CA THR A 114 -5.56 -12.69 0.93
C THR A 114 -6.16 -13.18 -0.39
N MET A 115 -7.50 -13.27 -0.49
CA MET A 115 -8.18 -13.65 -1.73
C MET A 115 -7.80 -12.75 -2.93
N ILE A 116 -7.58 -11.46 -2.69
CA ILE A 116 -7.17 -10.54 -3.75
C ILE A 116 -5.74 -10.83 -4.19
N TYR A 117 -4.84 -11.12 -3.25
CA TYR A 117 -3.45 -11.43 -3.58
C TYR A 117 -3.37 -12.76 -4.34
N ASP A 118 -4.18 -13.74 -3.94
CA ASP A 118 -4.33 -15.02 -4.64
C ASP A 118 -4.82 -14.77 -6.08
N PHE A 119 -5.91 -14.02 -6.27
CA PHE A 119 -6.40 -13.63 -7.59
C PHE A 119 -5.32 -12.96 -8.44
N LEU A 120 -4.66 -11.91 -7.94
CA LEU A 120 -3.63 -11.18 -8.68
C LEU A 120 -2.45 -12.08 -9.07
N SER A 121 -2.06 -13.02 -8.21
CA SER A 121 -1.00 -13.98 -8.51
C SER A 121 -1.39 -14.99 -9.60
N THR A 122 -2.68 -15.27 -9.77
CA THR A 122 -3.18 -16.25 -10.75
C THR A 122 -3.29 -15.70 -12.17
N ILE A 123 -3.55 -14.39 -12.32
CA ILE A 123 -3.76 -13.73 -13.62
C ILE A 123 -2.47 -13.17 -14.23
N VAL A 124 -1.32 -13.38 -13.58
CA VAL A 124 -0.01 -12.89 -14.04
C VAL A 124 0.30 -13.46 -15.43
N MET A 125 0.61 -12.57 -16.37
CA MET A 125 1.03 -12.94 -17.72
C MET A 125 2.55 -13.22 -17.80
N PRO A 126 3.02 -13.87 -18.88
CA PRO A 126 4.45 -14.07 -19.10
C PRO A 126 5.25 -12.77 -18.94
N GLY A 127 6.36 -12.86 -18.20
CA GLY A 127 7.22 -11.72 -17.86
C GLY A 127 6.79 -10.93 -16.62
N GLY A 128 5.75 -11.38 -15.91
CA GLY A 128 5.34 -10.82 -14.62
C GLY A 128 4.44 -9.59 -14.70
N ARG A 129 3.88 -9.30 -15.88
CA ARG A 129 2.94 -8.20 -16.10
C ARG A 129 1.49 -8.64 -15.88
N MET A 130 0.62 -7.68 -15.64
CA MET A 130 -0.82 -7.89 -15.55
C MET A 130 -1.50 -7.78 -16.92
N PRO A 131 -2.64 -8.46 -17.14
CA PRO A 131 -3.39 -8.39 -18.40
C PRO A 131 -3.89 -6.98 -18.70
N GLY A 132 -3.85 -6.57 -19.97
CA GLY A 132 -4.42 -5.29 -20.42
C GLY A 132 -5.93 -5.41 -20.60
N ILE A 133 -6.67 -5.41 -19.49
CA ILE A 133 -8.15 -5.42 -19.44
C ILE A 133 -8.66 -4.11 -18.85
N GLU A 134 -9.87 -3.69 -19.21
CA GLU A 134 -10.44 -2.38 -18.83
C GLU A 134 -9.54 -1.20 -19.26
N ASP A 135 -9.51 -0.13 -18.48
CA ASP A 135 -8.66 1.05 -18.68
C ASP A 135 -7.19 0.80 -18.24
N ALA A 136 -6.63 -0.35 -18.63
CA ALA A 136 -5.26 -0.73 -18.33
C ALA A 136 -4.30 -0.53 -19.51
N SER A 137 -3.13 -0.01 -19.20
CA SER A 137 -1.95 0.08 -20.04
C SER A 137 -1.46 -1.32 -20.42
N LEU A 138 -0.74 -1.43 -21.55
CA LEU A 138 -0.20 -2.71 -22.03
C LEU A 138 0.92 -3.32 -21.14
N SER A 139 1.42 -2.54 -20.18
CA SER A 139 2.60 -2.84 -19.36
C SER A 139 2.41 -2.45 -17.89
N VAL A 140 1.47 -3.12 -17.20
CA VAL A 140 1.23 -2.93 -15.77
C VAL A 140 1.96 -4.01 -14.96
N TYR A 141 2.62 -3.59 -13.88
CA TYR A 141 3.30 -4.47 -12.93
C TYR A 141 2.89 -4.08 -11.52
N ILE A 142 2.66 -5.07 -10.65
CA ILE A 142 2.27 -4.84 -9.25
C ILE A 142 3.27 -5.54 -8.31
N PRO A 143 4.56 -5.13 -8.31
CA PRO A 143 5.58 -5.76 -7.44
C PRO A 143 5.31 -5.57 -5.94
N GLU A 144 4.45 -4.62 -5.58
CA GLU A 144 4.17 -4.21 -4.21
C GLU A 144 3.54 -5.36 -3.40
N ILE A 145 2.78 -6.26 -4.03
CA ILE A 145 2.14 -7.36 -3.31
C ILE A 145 3.12 -8.43 -2.84
N GLY A 146 4.32 -8.51 -3.44
CA GLY A 146 5.40 -9.38 -2.94
C GLY A 146 5.89 -8.99 -1.54
N ILE A 147 5.65 -7.74 -1.10
CA ILE A 147 5.99 -7.27 0.26
C ILE A 147 5.09 -7.92 1.31
N LEU A 148 3.85 -8.27 0.93
CA LEU A 148 2.87 -8.88 1.83
C LEU A 148 3.17 -10.36 2.11
N GLY A 149 3.97 -11.00 1.25
CA GLY A 149 4.44 -12.36 1.46
C GLY A 149 5.19 -12.90 0.26
N SER A 150 6.20 -13.74 0.50
CA SER A 150 7.01 -14.34 -0.56
C SER A 150 6.21 -15.25 -1.50
N ALA A 151 5.06 -15.77 -1.05
CA ALA A 151 4.13 -16.53 -1.89
C ALA A 151 3.48 -15.67 -3.00
N TYR A 152 3.42 -14.34 -2.80
CA TYR A 152 2.86 -13.38 -3.74
C TYR A 152 3.94 -12.65 -4.55
N SER A 153 5.20 -13.06 -4.40
CA SER A 153 6.29 -12.56 -5.22
C SER A 153 6.43 -13.43 -6.47
N TRP A 154 6.25 -12.85 -7.65
CA TRP A 154 6.55 -13.52 -8.92
C TRP A 154 7.72 -12.84 -9.65
N GLY A 155 8.30 -13.58 -10.60
CA GLY A 155 9.36 -13.05 -11.44
C GLY A 155 8.85 -11.96 -12.37
N ILE A 156 9.39 -10.75 -12.22
CA ILE A 156 9.16 -9.62 -13.10
C ILE A 156 10.41 -9.44 -13.94
N SER A 157 10.29 -9.73 -15.24
CA SER A 157 11.38 -9.52 -16.20
C SER A 157 11.16 -8.22 -16.94
N ASN A 158 12.20 -7.40 -17.02
CA ASN A 158 12.16 -6.15 -17.76
C ASN A 158 12.04 -6.41 -19.28
N PRO A 159 11.02 -5.86 -19.97
CA PRO A 159 10.89 -5.99 -21.43
C PRO A 159 11.93 -5.16 -22.20
N ASP A 160 12.50 -4.11 -21.58
CA ASP A 160 13.55 -3.27 -22.17
C ASP A 160 14.91 -3.63 -21.59
N THR A 161 15.72 -4.33 -22.38
CA THR A 161 17.02 -4.97 -22.05
C THR A 161 18.13 -4.05 -21.52
N ALA A 162 17.86 -2.78 -21.22
CA ALA A 162 18.82 -1.80 -20.74
C ALA A 162 19.02 -1.77 -19.21
N TYR A 163 18.17 -2.44 -18.42
CA TYR A 163 18.27 -2.47 -16.96
C TYR A 163 18.24 -3.90 -16.42
N SER A 164 19.00 -4.16 -15.35
CA SER A 164 18.81 -5.37 -14.54
C SER A 164 17.41 -5.36 -13.91
N ASP A 165 16.81 -6.54 -13.74
CA ASP A 165 15.48 -6.69 -13.12
C ASP A 165 15.42 -6.00 -11.73
N GLU A 166 16.53 -5.98 -10.99
CA GLU A 166 16.68 -5.24 -9.73
C GLU A 166 16.48 -3.73 -9.88
N ARG A 167 17.02 -3.11 -10.93
CA ARG A 167 16.89 -1.65 -11.13
C ARG A 167 15.48 -1.28 -11.56
N PHE A 168 14.81 -2.14 -12.33
CA PHE A 168 13.41 -1.98 -12.69
C PHE A 168 12.50 -2.08 -11.46
N LEU A 169 12.69 -3.10 -10.62
CA LEU A 169 11.95 -3.27 -9.37
C LEU A 169 12.17 -2.10 -8.40
N ASN A 170 13.42 -1.63 -8.25
CA ASN A 170 13.74 -0.48 -7.42
C ASN A 170 13.06 0.82 -7.88
N GLU A 171 12.92 1.03 -9.20
CA GLU A 171 12.18 2.18 -9.73
C GLU A 171 10.69 2.11 -9.36
N LYS A 172 10.07 0.93 -9.49
CA LYS A 172 8.63 0.76 -9.20
C LYS A 172 8.31 0.84 -7.71
N LEU A 173 9.14 0.21 -6.86
CA LEU A 173 8.96 0.21 -5.41
C LEU A 173 9.47 1.49 -4.73
N GLY A 174 10.33 2.26 -5.39
CA GLY A 174 10.96 3.46 -4.81
C GLY A 174 9.96 4.52 -4.33
N ALA A 175 8.77 4.59 -4.93
CA ALA A 175 7.70 5.50 -4.54
C ALA A 175 7.08 5.15 -3.17
N LEU A 176 7.16 3.89 -2.74
CA LEU A 176 6.59 3.42 -1.46
C LEU A 176 7.54 3.57 -0.28
N ARG A 177 8.81 3.84 -0.58
CA ARG A 177 9.89 3.87 0.41
C ARG A 177 9.63 4.82 1.59
N PRO A 178 9.10 6.05 1.40
CA PRO A 178 8.80 6.94 2.51
C PRO A 178 7.78 6.35 3.48
N ASP A 179 6.73 5.72 2.96
CA ASP A 179 5.66 5.14 3.77
C ASP A 179 6.14 3.89 4.52
N PHE A 180 7.01 3.07 3.92
CA PHE A 180 7.63 1.93 4.62
C PHE A 180 8.60 2.36 5.72
N ILE A 181 9.40 3.41 5.50
CA ILE A 181 10.29 3.98 6.52
C ILE A 181 9.46 4.55 7.68
N ALA A 182 8.41 5.31 7.37
CA ALA A 182 7.51 5.92 8.37
C ALA A 182 6.76 4.89 9.24
N THR A 183 6.68 3.64 8.77
CA THR A 183 5.89 2.56 9.40
C THR A 183 6.76 1.45 9.99
N GLY A 184 8.08 1.69 10.10
CA GLY A 184 9.03 0.79 10.74
C GLY A 184 9.26 -0.53 10.00
N ASN A 185 8.92 -0.61 8.71
CA ASN A 185 8.89 -1.83 7.91
C ASN A 185 10.20 -2.10 7.16
N ALA A 186 11.29 -2.36 7.90
CA ALA A 186 12.52 -2.93 7.33
C ALA A 186 12.97 -4.18 8.10
N PRO A 187 12.15 -5.25 8.21
CA PRO A 187 12.58 -6.46 8.90
C PRO A 187 13.71 -7.15 8.12
N GLY A 188 14.93 -7.12 8.67
CA GLY A 188 16.10 -7.84 8.15
C GLY A 188 16.99 -7.06 7.18
N HIS A 189 16.70 -5.79 6.89
CA HIS A 189 17.65 -4.93 6.19
C HIS A 189 18.68 -4.37 7.17
N VAL A 190 19.95 -4.73 6.99
CA VAL A 190 21.04 -3.91 7.51
C VAL A 190 21.16 -2.78 6.51
N ASP A 191 20.88 -1.54 6.91
CA ASP A 191 21.16 -0.41 6.01
C ASP A 191 22.64 -0.46 5.64
N VAL A 192 22.89 -0.46 4.32
CA VAL A 192 24.25 -0.38 3.82
C VAL A 192 24.81 0.93 4.31
N VAL A 193 25.92 0.89 5.06
CA VAL A 193 26.67 2.09 5.42
C VAL A 193 26.97 2.84 4.14
N MET A 194 26.34 4.00 3.97
CA MET A 194 26.45 4.78 2.75
C MET A 194 27.92 5.16 2.53
N SER A 195 28.46 4.82 1.37
CA SER A 195 29.87 5.04 1.02
C SER A 195 30.26 6.52 0.87
N SER A 196 29.30 7.44 0.96
CA SER A 196 29.52 8.89 0.84
C SER A 196 28.51 9.69 1.67
N PRO A 197 28.70 9.82 2.99
CA PRO A 197 27.92 10.73 3.83
C PRO A 197 28.19 12.21 3.43
N GLY A 198 27.20 13.08 3.58
CA GLY A 198 27.30 14.50 3.23
C GLY A 198 26.11 15.05 2.42
N MET A 199 26.23 16.31 2.02
CA MET A 199 25.25 17.01 1.19
C MET A 199 25.57 16.79 -0.30
N VAL A 200 24.59 16.28 -1.05
CA VAL A 200 24.66 16.18 -2.51
C VAL A 200 23.61 17.11 -3.09
N VAL A 201 24.06 18.06 -3.91
CA VAL A 201 23.19 18.99 -4.62
C VAL A 201 23.23 18.69 -6.11
N LYS A 202 22.06 18.55 -6.72
CA LYS A 202 21.86 18.42 -8.17
C LYS A 202 21.07 19.63 -8.65
N HIS A 203 21.79 20.72 -8.89
CA HIS A 203 21.21 22.02 -9.24
C HIS A 203 20.25 21.96 -10.43
N ASP A 204 20.62 21.26 -11.49
CA ASP A 204 19.77 21.17 -12.70
C ASP A 204 18.48 20.36 -12.49
N ALA A 205 18.43 19.53 -11.44
CA ALA A 205 17.27 18.73 -11.09
C ALA A 205 16.40 19.36 -9.98
N GLY A 206 16.81 20.51 -9.41
CA GLY A 206 16.12 21.12 -8.28
C GLY A 206 16.12 20.23 -7.03
N SER A 207 17.18 19.45 -6.80
CA SER A 207 17.20 18.49 -5.69
C SER A 207 18.46 18.61 -4.85
N ALA A 208 18.29 18.57 -3.53
CA ALA A 208 19.35 18.37 -2.56
C ALA A 208 19.00 17.22 -1.61
N VAL A 209 20.02 16.46 -1.23
CA VAL A 209 19.91 15.46 -0.17
C VAL A 209 21.05 15.64 0.81
N ILE A 210 20.71 15.70 2.10
CA ILE A 210 21.65 15.65 3.22
C ILE A 210 21.57 14.27 3.83
N ARG A 211 22.71 13.60 4.01
CA ARG A 211 22.79 12.25 4.60
C ARG A 211 23.82 12.22 5.72
N THR A 212 23.44 11.68 6.86
CA THR A 212 24.38 11.36 7.95
C THR A 212 24.94 9.95 7.79
N PRO A 213 26.07 9.62 8.44
CA PRO A 213 26.73 8.32 8.31
C PRO A 213 26.07 7.17 9.11
N ASN A 214 24.91 7.39 9.74
CA ASN A 214 24.28 6.39 10.58
C ASN A 214 23.55 5.31 9.75
N ALA A 215 23.77 4.04 10.13
CA ALA A 215 23.20 2.85 9.49
C ALA A 215 21.79 2.48 10.01
N ASP A 216 21.08 3.43 10.61
CA ASP A 216 19.72 3.24 11.14
C ASP A 216 18.68 4.04 10.35
N GLY A 217 19.08 4.61 9.20
CA GLY A 217 18.22 5.40 8.32
C GLY A 217 17.68 6.71 8.93
N SER A 218 18.02 7.02 10.17
CA SER A 218 17.31 8.01 11.01
C SER A 218 17.61 9.47 10.67
N ALA A 219 18.58 9.75 9.80
CA ALA A 219 19.02 11.12 9.55
C ALA A 219 19.45 11.36 8.10
N ALA A 220 18.49 11.27 7.19
CA ALA A 220 18.58 11.86 5.85
C ALA A 220 17.42 12.81 5.60
N MET A 221 17.70 13.93 4.92
CA MET A 221 16.71 14.94 4.57
C MET A 221 16.80 15.21 3.06
N TYR A 222 15.67 15.08 2.36
CA TYR A 222 15.52 15.51 0.98
C TYR A 222 14.92 16.91 0.94
N MET A 223 15.48 17.77 0.10
CA MET A 223 14.97 19.11 -0.17
C MET A 223 14.79 19.27 -1.67
N HIS A 224 13.65 19.85 -2.05
CA HIS A 224 13.49 20.42 -3.39
C HIS A 224 14.07 21.85 -3.36
N LEU A 225 14.93 22.16 -4.33
CA LEU A 225 15.63 23.45 -4.48
C LEU A 225 15.00 24.32 -5.57
#